data_AF-A0A814UQ16-F1
#
_entry.id   AF-A0A814UQ16-F1
#
_cell.length_a   1.000
_cell.length_b   1.000
_cell.length_c   1.000
_cell.angle_alpha   90.00
_cell.angle_beta   90.00
_cell.angle_gamma   90.00
#
_symmetry.space_group_name_H-M   'P 1'
#
loop_
_entity.id
_entity.type
_entity.pdbx_description
1 polymer ?
#
loop_
_entity_poly.entity_id
_entity_poly.type
_entity_poly.pdbx_seq_one_letter_code
_entity_poly.pdbx_strand_id
1 'polypeptide(L)'
;MALIKSLKPRSKYIRTSILVLICLSVLSILIRTFFLGDGSAGPCFKLCPYWSKLTNTTLQFSASYTIRHFPDFVCPQNFRNLADWVYAWPDQFHESLNVPTDSGKSIAPCLPSGSIIYVRIWEIDSFFRSIYPHLINEFVLVTGEGDMSSPTHLTHLVEPNSKIIHWFGQNGQYDVSAYEKFTHLPIGKYFISARILNI
;
A
#
# COMPACT_ATOMS: atom_id res chain seq x y z
N MET A 1 67.04 36.44 36.54
CA MET A 1 66.40 37.30 35.53
C MET A 1 65.53 36.41 34.65
N ALA A 2 64.23 36.71 34.60
CA ALA A 2 63.15 35.77 34.35
C ALA A 2 62.98 35.34 32.88
N LEU A 3 62.76 34.05 32.66
CA LEU A 3 62.49 33.45 31.35
C LEU A 3 60.97 33.20 31.19
N ILE A 4 60.19 34.24 30.89
CA ILE A 4 58.78 34.11 30.52
C ILE A 4 58.71 33.71 29.04
N LYS A 5 58.67 32.40 28.77
CA LYS A 5 58.40 31.86 27.43
C LYS A 5 56.92 32.07 27.09
N SER A 6 56.69 33.04 26.22
CA SER A 6 55.45 33.30 25.47
C SER A 6 54.73 32.01 25.03
N LEU A 7 53.56 31.76 25.62
CA LEU A 7 52.59 30.75 25.14
C LEU A 7 51.97 31.27 23.83
N LYS A 8 52.61 30.92 22.71
CA LYS A 8 52.08 31.15 21.35
C LYS A 8 50.82 30.31 21.09
N PRO A 9 49.91 30.79 20.22
CA PRO A 9 48.50 30.42 20.26
C PRO A 9 48.25 28.99 19.77
N ARG A 10 48.05 28.03 20.71
CA ARG A 10 47.48 26.67 20.45
C ARG A 10 46.07 26.69 19.83
N SER A 11 45.47 27.87 19.71
CA SER A 11 44.16 28.12 19.10
C SER A 11 44.03 27.66 17.65
N LYS A 12 45.11 27.76 16.83
CA LYS A 12 45.02 27.37 15.42
C LYS A 12 44.73 25.88 15.23
N TYR A 13 45.44 25.01 15.95
CA TYR A 13 45.26 23.56 15.84
C TYR A 13 43.87 23.09 16.29
N ILE A 14 43.37 23.66 17.39
CA ILE A 14 42.04 23.36 17.91
C ILE A 14 40.96 23.78 16.92
N ARG A 15 41.10 24.96 16.29
CA ARG A 15 40.17 25.43 15.25
C ARG A 15 40.16 24.52 14.03
N THR A 16 41.33 24.05 13.57
CA THR A 16 41.40 23.09 12.45
C THR A 16 40.75 21.75 12.78
N SER A 17 40.97 21.21 13.99
CA SER A 17 40.36 19.92 14.38
C SER A 17 38.83 20.00 14.48
N ILE A 18 38.29 21.12 14.99
CA ILE A 18 36.84 21.36 15.05
C ILE A 18 36.26 21.43 13.62
N LEU A 19 36.94 22.12 12.70
CA LEU A 19 36.49 22.22 11.30
C LEU A 19 36.47 20.86 10.58
N VAL A 20 37.47 20.01 10.85
CA VAL A 20 37.51 18.64 10.28
C VAL A 20 36.37 17.78 10.81
N LEU A 21 36.08 17.84 12.11
CA LEU A 21 34.96 17.11 12.72
C LEU A 21 33.60 17.54 12.14
N ILE A 22 33.41 18.85 11.92
CA ILE A 22 32.19 19.38 11.28
C ILE A 22 32.12 18.92 9.81
N CYS A 23 33.23 18.92 9.08
CA CYS A 23 33.25 18.41 7.70
C CYS A 23 32.87 16.93 7.63
N LEU A 24 33.37 16.09 8.55
CA LEU A 24 33.06 14.67 8.58
C LEU A 24 31.61 14.39 8.98
N SER A 25 31.04 15.16 9.91
CA SER A 25 29.63 15.01 10.28
C SER A 25 28.70 15.41 9.14
N VAL A 26 28.98 16.54 8.45
CA VAL A 26 28.24 16.97 7.26
C VAL A 26 28.39 15.96 6.11
N LEU A 27 29.60 15.44 5.88
CA LEU A 27 29.83 14.42 4.86
C LEU A 27 29.08 13.12 5.18
N SER A 28 28.96 12.73 6.45
CA SER A 28 28.17 11.55 6.85
C SER A 28 26.67 11.75 6.66
N ILE A 29 26.16 12.97 6.89
CA ILE A 29 24.76 13.32 6.65
C ILE A 29 24.49 13.32 5.14
N LEU A 30 25.40 13.89 4.34
CA LEU A 30 25.32 13.86 2.88
C LEU A 30 25.40 12.45 2.32
N ILE A 31 26.26 11.57 2.83
CA ILE A 31 26.32 10.17 2.38
C ILE A 31 25.04 9.43 2.77
N ARG A 32 24.46 9.68 3.95
CA ARG A 32 23.15 9.10 4.32
C ARG A 32 22.02 9.61 3.42
N THR A 33 21.97 10.89 3.08
CA THR A 33 20.93 11.38 2.16
C THR A 33 21.17 10.97 0.71
N PHE A 34 22.41 10.76 0.28
CA PHE A 34 22.74 10.40 -1.10
C PHE A 34 22.69 8.88 -1.36
N PHE A 35 22.94 8.03 -0.36
CA PHE A 35 22.92 6.57 -0.49
C PHE A 35 21.75 5.87 0.22
N LEU A 36 21.07 6.52 1.17
CA LEU A 36 19.81 6.03 1.78
C LEU A 36 18.60 6.87 1.36
N GLY A 37 18.79 7.86 0.49
CA GLY A 37 17.72 8.60 -0.17
C GLY A 37 17.22 7.83 -1.38
N ASP A 38 16.07 7.20 -1.19
CA ASP A 38 15.13 6.79 -2.23
C ASP A 38 15.66 5.78 -3.25
N GLY A 39 15.76 4.52 -2.80
CA GLY A 39 15.73 3.36 -3.67
C GLY A 39 14.42 3.29 -4.44
N SER A 40 14.32 4.12 -5.47
CA SER A 40 13.45 3.99 -6.63
C SER A 40 11.97 3.69 -6.35
N ALA A 41 11.32 4.48 -5.49
CA ALA A 41 9.97 4.88 -5.84
C ALA A 41 10.11 5.85 -7.03
N GLY A 42 10.13 5.31 -8.26
CA GLY A 42 9.91 6.14 -9.43
C GLY A 42 8.69 7.02 -9.16
N PRO A 43 8.66 8.28 -9.62
CA PRO A 43 7.68 9.22 -9.13
C PRO A 43 6.30 8.63 -9.35
N CYS A 44 5.53 8.47 -8.26
CA CYS A 44 4.39 7.56 -8.15
C CYS A 44 3.38 7.68 -9.31
N PHE A 45 3.34 8.82 -10.00
CA PHE A 45 2.60 9.02 -11.25
C PHE A 45 2.91 8.02 -12.37
N LYS A 46 4.09 7.38 -12.39
CA LYS A 46 4.43 6.34 -13.37
C LYS A 46 3.93 4.96 -13.00
N LEU A 47 3.65 4.73 -11.71
CA LEU A 47 3.29 3.41 -11.17
C LEU A 47 1.78 3.23 -11.06
N CYS A 48 1.02 4.32 -11.00
CA CYS A 48 -0.44 4.32 -11.03
C CYS A 48 -0.92 4.91 -12.38
N PRO A 49 -1.04 4.10 -13.45
CA PRO A 49 -1.53 4.57 -14.74
C PRO A 49 -3.03 4.94 -14.71
N TYR A 50 -3.74 4.57 -13.64
CA TYR A 50 -5.16 4.79 -13.45
C TYR A 50 -5.38 5.79 -12.33
N TRP A 51 -6.33 6.70 -12.53
CA TRP A 51 -6.83 7.58 -11.49
C TRP A 51 -8.34 7.46 -11.42
N SER A 52 -8.84 7.53 -10.18
CA SER A 52 -10.25 7.70 -9.88
C SER A 52 -10.44 9.08 -9.26
N LYS A 53 -11.48 9.80 -9.66
CA LYS A 53 -11.88 11.06 -9.01
C LYS A 53 -13.29 10.89 -8.49
N LEU A 54 -13.40 10.81 -7.16
CA LEU A 54 -14.68 10.88 -6.48
C LEU A 54 -15.11 12.35 -6.38
N THR A 55 -16.29 12.65 -6.90
CA THR A 55 -17.02 13.90 -6.65
C THR A 55 -18.20 13.59 -5.72
N ASN A 56 -18.97 14.60 -5.33
CA ASN A 56 -20.14 14.40 -4.46
C ASN A 56 -21.18 13.41 -5.01
N THR A 57 -21.18 13.13 -6.32
CA THR A 57 -22.21 12.29 -6.96
C THR A 57 -21.68 11.28 -7.98
N THR A 58 -20.40 11.36 -8.36
CA THR A 58 -19.85 10.50 -9.41
C THR A 58 -18.43 10.07 -9.09
N LEU A 59 -18.14 8.79 -9.38
CA LEU A 59 -16.79 8.24 -9.40
C LEU A 59 -16.34 8.15 -10.86
N GLN A 60 -15.41 9.02 -11.24
CA GLN A 60 -14.87 9.06 -12.60
C GLN A 60 -13.60 8.21 -12.66
N PHE A 61 -13.51 7.29 -13.61
CA PHE A 61 -12.33 6.47 -13.84
C PHE A 61 -11.66 6.83 -15.16
N SER A 62 -10.34 7.02 -15.16
CA SER A 62 -9.54 7.04 -16.38
C SER A 62 -9.20 5.61 -16.81
N ALA A 63 -10.21 4.90 -17.30
CA ALA A 63 -10.04 3.61 -17.97
C ALA A 63 -10.42 3.77 -19.44
N SER A 64 -9.49 3.55 -20.36
CA SER A 64 -9.75 3.51 -21.81
C SER A 64 -10.47 2.21 -22.25
N TYR A 65 -10.89 1.38 -21.31
CA TYR A 65 -11.43 0.04 -21.54
C TYR A 65 -12.91 -0.03 -21.18
N THR A 66 -13.70 -0.71 -22.01
CA THR A 66 -15.10 -1.01 -21.71
C THR A 66 -15.20 -2.13 -20.67
N ILE A 67 -15.66 -1.80 -19.47
CA ILE A 67 -16.00 -2.80 -18.44
C ILE A 67 -17.38 -3.37 -18.78
N ARG A 68 -17.47 -4.68 -19.05
CA ARG A 68 -18.77 -5.36 -19.17
C ARG A 68 -19.32 -5.63 -17.78
N HIS A 69 -20.34 -4.88 -17.37
CA HIS A 69 -21.05 -5.10 -16.13
C HIS A 69 -22.26 -6.01 -16.36
N PHE A 70 -22.35 -7.09 -15.58
CA PHE A 70 -23.53 -7.94 -15.51
C PHE A 70 -24.27 -7.60 -14.22
N PRO A 71 -25.34 -6.79 -14.26
CA PRO A 71 -25.98 -6.26 -13.04
C PRO A 71 -26.54 -7.35 -12.12
N ASP A 72 -26.88 -8.51 -12.69
CA ASP A 72 -27.41 -9.65 -11.94
C ASP A 72 -26.34 -10.59 -11.36
N PHE A 73 -25.05 -10.32 -11.64
CA PHE A 73 -23.93 -11.14 -11.21
C PHE A 73 -22.82 -10.30 -10.61
N VAL A 74 -22.57 -10.52 -9.32
CA VAL A 74 -21.37 -10.01 -8.67
C VAL A 74 -20.22 -10.97 -8.93
N CYS A 75 -19.54 -10.69 -10.03
CA CYS A 75 -18.30 -11.34 -10.41
C CYS A 75 -17.12 -10.73 -9.61
N PRO A 76 -16.16 -11.54 -9.13
CA PRO A 76 -14.94 -11.04 -8.48
C PRO A 76 -14.23 -9.96 -9.30
N GLN A 77 -14.31 -10.06 -10.63
CA GLN A 77 -13.75 -9.09 -11.58
C GLN A 77 -14.33 -7.68 -11.40
N ASN A 78 -15.60 -7.54 -10.96
CA ASN A 78 -16.20 -6.22 -10.70
C ASN A 78 -15.48 -5.53 -9.54
N PHE A 79 -15.19 -6.25 -8.45
CA PHE A 79 -14.47 -5.68 -7.31
C PHE A 79 -13.03 -5.36 -7.64
N ARG A 80 -12.37 -6.23 -8.43
CA ARG A 80 -11.03 -5.95 -8.95
C ARG A 80 -10.98 -4.65 -9.74
N ASN A 81 -11.96 -4.42 -10.62
CA ASN A 81 -12.00 -3.22 -11.46
C ASN A 81 -12.28 -1.92 -10.67
N LEU A 82 -12.80 -2.03 -9.44
CA LEU A 82 -12.99 -0.90 -8.54
C LEU A 82 -11.75 -0.60 -7.68
N ALA A 83 -10.77 -1.49 -7.67
CA ALA A 83 -9.58 -1.33 -6.84
C ALA A 83 -8.60 -0.33 -7.46
N ASP A 84 -7.99 0.49 -6.61
CA ASP A 84 -6.91 1.40 -7.00
C ASP A 84 -5.63 0.61 -7.33
N TRP A 85 -5.47 -0.57 -6.72
CA TRP A 85 -4.40 -1.49 -7.03
C TRP A 85 -4.83 -2.95 -6.90
N VAL A 86 -4.31 -3.79 -7.81
CA VAL A 86 -4.53 -5.24 -7.85
C VAL A 86 -3.19 -5.92 -7.63
N TYR A 87 -3.10 -6.81 -6.65
CA TYR A 87 -1.90 -7.59 -6.37
C TYR A 87 -1.99 -9.00 -6.95
N ALA A 88 -0.93 -9.40 -7.65
CA ALA A 88 -0.72 -10.76 -8.20
C ALA A 88 -1.86 -11.29 -9.10
N TRP A 89 -2.41 -10.45 -9.98
CA TRP A 89 -3.35 -10.87 -11.02
C TRP A 89 -2.61 -11.62 -12.14
N PRO A 90 -2.99 -12.86 -12.48
CA PRO A 90 -2.37 -13.58 -13.57
C PRO A 90 -2.94 -13.10 -14.92
N ASP A 91 -2.25 -13.43 -16.00
CA ASP A 91 -2.81 -13.35 -17.35
C ASP A 91 -3.87 -14.46 -17.50
N GLN A 92 -5.13 -14.10 -17.27
CA GLN A 92 -6.28 -14.98 -17.37
C GLN A 92 -7.47 -14.25 -17.99
N PHE A 93 -8.44 -15.00 -18.49
CA PHE A 93 -9.64 -14.47 -19.16
C PHE A 93 -9.37 -13.59 -20.39
N HIS A 94 -8.25 -13.83 -21.08
CA HIS A 94 -7.82 -13.04 -22.25
C HIS A 94 -7.59 -11.56 -21.94
N GLU A 95 -7.23 -11.24 -20.69
CA GLU A 95 -6.87 -9.89 -20.28
C GLU A 95 -5.36 -9.69 -20.36
N SER A 96 -4.92 -8.78 -21.23
CA SER A 96 -3.51 -8.37 -21.25
C SER A 96 -3.27 -7.28 -20.21
N LEU A 97 -2.43 -7.57 -19.22
CA LEU A 97 -1.96 -6.58 -18.26
C LEU A 97 -0.79 -5.78 -18.85
N ASN A 98 -0.96 -4.48 -18.99
CA ASN A 98 0.11 -3.57 -19.45
C ASN A 98 1.15 -3.29 -18.34
N VAL A 99 0.83 -3.56 -17.08
CA VAL A 99 1.69 -3.30 -15.92
C VAL A 99 1.68 -4.53 -15.00
N PRO A 100 2.85 -5.01 -14.54
CA PRO A 100 2.93 -6.10 -13.57
C PRO A 100 2.23 -5.75 -12.24
N THR A 101 1.43 -6.67 -11.74
CA THR A 101 0.71 -6.53 -10.45
C THR A 101 1.49 -7.07 -9.25
N ASP A 102 2.68 -7.63 -9.48
CA ASP A 102 3.54 -8.27 -8.47
C ASP A 102 4.58 -7.31 -7.86
N SER A 103 4.77 -6.13 -8.47
CA SER A 103 5.70 -5.08 -8.04
C SER A 103 5.19 -4.29 -6.82
N GLY A 104 4.57 -4.98 -5.87
CA GLY A 104 3.85 -4.35 -4.76
C GLY A 104 4.74 -3.55 -3.82
N LYS A 105 6.03 -3.89 -3.69
CA LYS A 105 6.95 -3.14 -2.84
C LYS A 105 7.19 -1.71 -3.32
N SER A 106 7.22 -1.48 -4.64
CA SER A 106 7.37 -0.14 -5.21
C SER A 106 6.06 0.65 -5.23
N ILE A 107 4.92 -0.05 -5.33
CA ILE A 107 3.60 0.60 -5.40
C ILE A 107 3.06 0.93 -4.01
N ALA A 108 3.26 0.06 -3.02
CA ALA A 108 2.69 0.20 -1.68
C ALA A 108 2.95 1.56 -0.99
N PRO A 109 4.16 2.16 -1.06
CA PRO A 109 4.40 3.48 -0.48
C PRO A 109 3.67 4.63 -1.21
N CYS A 110 3.29 4.41 -2.47
CA CYS A 110 2.64 5.42 -3.33
C CYS A 110 1.11 5.45 -3.18
N LEU A 111 0.50 4.46 -2.54
CA LEU A 111 -0.95 4.36 -2.42
C LEU A 111 -1.47 5.40 -1.42
N PRO A 112 -2.41 6.28 -1.80
CA PRO A 112 -3.02 7.24 -0.87
C PRO A 112 -3.82 6.52 0.22
N SER A 113 -4.05 7.21 1.35
CA SER A 113 -4.96 6.70 2.37
C SER A 113 -6.36 6.49 1.82
N GLY A 114 -7.00 5.39 2.21
CA GLY A 114 -8.30 4.97 1.71
C GLY A 114 -8.26 4.18 0.39
N SER A 115 -7.07 3.91 -0.16
CA SER A 115 -6.95 3.10 -1.38
C SER A 115 -7.64 1.74 -1.22
N ILE A 116 -8.29 1.27 -2.28
CA ILE A 116 -8.85 -0.07 -2.37
C ILE A 116 -7.80 -0.99 -2.98
N ILE A 117 -7.37 -2.01 -2.24
CA ILE A 117 -6.41 -3.01 -2.69
C ILE A 117 -7.13 -4.33 -2.89
N TYR A 118 -7.13 -4.84 -4.13
CA TYR A 118 -7.63 -6.16 -4.44
C TYR A 118 -6.49 -7.19 -4.39
N VAL A 119 -6.69 -8.26 -3.63
CA VAL A 119 -5.76 -9.38 -3.51
C VAL A 119 -6.49 -10.67 -3.84
N ARG A 120 -5.97 -11.47 -4.77
CA ARG A 120 -6.54 -12.80 -4.99
C ARG A 120 -6.35 -13.66 -3.75
N ILE A 121 -7.34 -14.47 -3.39
CA ILE A 121 -7.33 -15.13 -2.08
C ILE A 121 -6.15 -16.09 -1.88
N TRP A 122 -5.66 -16.78 -2.91
CA TRP A 122 -4.43 -17.62 -2.86
C TRP A 122 -3.13 -16.85 -2.65
N GLU A 123 -3.13 -15.54 -2.87
CA GLU A 123 -1.95 -14.69 -2.71
C GLU A 123 -1.96 -13.91 -1.40
N ILE A 124 -2.98 -14.11 -0.55
CA ILE A 124 -3.17 -13.34 0.68
C ILE A 124 -2.01 -13.51 1.67
N ASP A 125 -1.45 -14.71 1.77
CA ASP A 125 -0.31 -15.00 2.63
C ASP A 125 0.95 -14.26 2.16
N SER A 126 1.18 -14.27 0.84
CA SER A 126 2.30 -13.56 0.22
C SER A 126 2.13 -12.05 0.39
N PHE A 127 0.91 -11.54 0.22
CA PHE A 127 0.57 -10.14 0.45
C PHE A 127 0.90 -9.68 1.86
N PHE A 128 0.41 -10.37 2.89
CA PHE A 128 0.69 -10.00 4.28
C PHE A 128 2.17 -10.12 4.64
N ARG A 129 2.87 -11.12 4.11
CA ARG A 129 4.30 -11.32 4.38
C ARG A 129 5.19 -10.29 3.67
N SER A 130 4.89 -9.96 2.41
CA SER A 130 5.83 -9.28 1.52
C SER A 130 5.41 -7.88 1.09
N ILE A 131 4.13 -7.52 1.22
CA ILE A 131 3.59 -6.24 0.77
C ILE A 131 3.07 -5.40 1.94
N TYR A 132 2.24 -5.98 2.82
CA TYR A 132 1.65 -5.27 3.97
C TYR A 132 2.64 -4.46 4.84
N PRO A 133 3.88 -4.94 5.08
CA PRO A 133 4.88 -4.15 5.82
C PRO A 133 5.26 -2.83 5.14
N HIS A 134 5.14 -2.75 3.82
CA HIS A 134 5.51 -1.58 3.00
C HIS A 134 4.35 -0.61 2.77
N LEU A 135 3.11 -0.99 3.08
CA LEU A 135 1.97 -0.08 3.04
C LEU A 135 2.11 0.93 4.18
N ILE A 136 2.11 2.22 3.88
CA ILE A 136 2.28 3.26 4.91
C ILE A 136 0.91 3.81 5.33
N ASN A 137 0.00 3.94 4.37
CA ASN A 137 -1.32 4.50 4.57
C ASN A 137 -2.37 3.43 4.87
N GLU A 138 -3.45 3.85 5.50
CA GLU A 138 -4.61 2.98 5.74
C GLU A 138 -5.33 2.67 4.43
N PHE A 139 -5.90 1.48 4.31
CA PHE A 139 -6.50 1.01 3.06
C PHE A 139 -7.69 0.09 3.29
N VAL A 140 -8.52 -0.07 2.25
CA VAL A 140 -9.58 -1.07 2.20
C VAL A 140 -9.04 -2.30 1.49
N LEU A 141 -9.13 -3.46 2.14
CA LEU A 141 -8.72 -4.73 1.55
C LEU A 141 -9.91 -5.42 0.91
N VAL A 142 -9.74 -5.90 -0.32
CA VAL A 142 -10.71 -6.75 -0.99
C VAL A 142 -10.05 -8.06 -1.37
N THR A 143 -10.64 -9.19 -0.96
CA THR A 143 -10.19 -10.51 -1.38
C THR A 143 -11.26 -11.28 -2.13
N GLY A 144 -10.85 -11.99 -3.16
CA GLY A 144 -11.75 -12.81 -3.94
C GLY A 144 -11.01 -13.71 -4.92
N GLU A 145 -11.80 -14.31 -5.81
CA GLU A 145 -11.33 -15.16 -6.91
C GLU A 145 -10.46 -16.34 -6.41
N GLY A 146 -11.15 -17.41 -6.03
CA GLY A 146 -10.58 -18.66 -5.53
C GLY A 146 -11.60 -19.37 -4.65
N ASP A 147 -11.27 -20.55 -4.16
CA ASP A 147 -12.18 -21.39 -3.35
C ASP A 147 -11.92 -21.28 -1.84
N MET A 148 -10.91 -20.49 -1.46
CA MET A 148 -10.55 -20.31 -0.04
C MET A 148 -11.44 -19.27 0.62
N SER A 149 -11.66 -19.45 1.92
CA SER A 149 -12.49 -18.59 2.77
C SER A 149 -11.76 -17.34 3.22
N SER A 150 -12.44 -16.19 3.20
CA SER A 150 -11.99 -14.95 3.85
C SER A 150 -12.87 -14.62 5.07
N PRO A 151 -12.35 -13.86 6.06
CA PRO A 151 -10.97 -13.40 6.17
C PRO A 151 -10.03 -14.52 6.62
N THR A 152 -8.77 -14.42 6.20
CA THR A 152 -7.63 -15.10 6.84
C THR A 152 -6.89 -14.08 7.71
N HIS A 153 -5.84 -14.48 8.47
CA HIS A 153 -5.01 -13.53 9.24
C HIS A 153 -5.81 -12.56 10.14
N LEU A 154 -6.77 -13.09 10.89
CA LEU A 154 -7.73 -12.33 11.73
C LEU A 154 -7.07 -11.32 12.68
N THR A 155 -5.81 -11.52 13.06
CA THR A 155 -5.03 -10.59 13.87
C THR A 155 -4.97 -9.19 13.26
N HIS A 156 -4.86 -9.10 11.93
CA HIS A 156 -4.82 -7.81 11.22
C HIS A 156 -6.16 -7.08 11.23
N LEU A 157 -7.27 -7.71 11.62
CA LEU A 157 -8.56 -7.03 11.78
C LEU A 157 -8.73 -6.40 13.17
N VAL A 158 -8.00 -6.90 14.18
CA VAL A 158 -8.20 -6.52 15.59
C VAL A 158 -7.03 -5.77 16.21
N GLU A 159 -5.85 -5.82 15.59
CA GLU A 159 -4.67 -5.13 16.13
C GLU A 159 -4.84 -3.60 16.12
N PRO A 160 -4.45 -2.87 17.20
CA PRO A 160 -4.64 -1.42 17.29
C PRO A 160 -3.91 -0.62 16.20
N ASN A 161 -2.82 -1.17 15.66
CA ASN A 161 -2.00 -0.58 14.61
C ASN A 161 -2.31 -1.15 13.22
N SER A 162 -3.47 -1.79 13.05
CA SER A 162 -3.90 -2.30 11.75
C SER A 162 -4.05 -1.15 10.76
N LYS A 163 -3.48 -1.33 9.58
CA LYS A 163 -3.65 -0.41 8.44
C LYS A 163 -4.91 -0.71 7.64
N ILE A 164 -5.65 -1.76 8.01
CA ILE A 164 -6.89 -2.14 7.36
C ILE A 164 -8.02 -1.30 7.96
N ILE A 165 -8.62 -0.47 7.12
CA ILE A 165 -9.86 0.26 7.43
C ILE A 165 -11.01 -0.74 7.48
N HIS A 166 -11.15 -1.52 6.42
CA HIS A 166 -12.16 -2.55 6.26
C HIS A 166 -11.68 -3.65 5.31
N TRP A 167 -12.16 -4.87 5.49
CA TRP A 167 -11.87 -6.00 4.63
C TRP A 167 -13.16 -6.61 4.08
N PHE A 168 -13.32 -6.54 2.76
CA PHE A 168 -14.36 -7.25 2.02
C PHE A 168 -13.84 -8.57 1.45
N GLY A 169 -14.42 -9.71 1.80
CA GLY A 169 -13.90 -11.02 1.39
C GLY A 169 -14.96 -11.97 0.86
N GLN A 170 -14.63 -12.75 -0.17
CA GLN A 170 -15.49 -13.82 -0.69
C GLN A 170 -15.35 -15.14 0.09
N ASN A 171 -16.31 -16.05 -0.11
CA ASN A 171 -16.36 -17.40 0.46
C ASN A 171 -16.29 -17.48 1.98
N GLY A 172 -16.74 -16.46 2.70
CA GLY A 172 -16.43 -16.45 4.10
C GLY A 172 -17.27 -17.45 4.90
N GLN A 173 -16.58 -18.48 5.39
CA GLN A 173 -17.12 -19.56 6.22
C GLN A 173 -17.02 -19.25 7.72
N TYR A 174 -16.34 -18.16 8.08
CA TYR A 174 -16.15 -17.76 9.47
C TYR A 174 -17.34 -16.94 9.98
N ASP A 175 -17.64 -17.09 11.28
CA ASP A 175 -18.52 -16.17 11.97
C ASP A 175 -17.81 -14.82 12.13
N VAL A 176 -18.19 -13.88 11.27
CA VAL A 176 -17.57 -12.54 11.21
C VAL A 176 -18.27 -11.53 12.10
N SER A 177 -19.30 -11.95 12.85
CA SER A 177 -19.99 -11.07 13.80
C SER A 177 -19.05 -10.51 14.87
N ALA A 178 -17.91 -11.18 15.11
CA ALA A 178 -16.87 -10.74 16.03
C ALA A 178 -15.91 -9.69 15.45
N TYR A 179 -15.96 -9.39 14.15
CA TYR A 179 -14.99 -8.53 13.46
C TYR A 179 -15.69 -7.36 12.76
N GLU A 180 -15.79 -6.21 13.44
CA GLU A 180 -16.45 -5.00 12.92
C GLU A 180 -15.86 -4.51 11.58
N LYS A 181 -14.57 -4.78 11.34
CA LYS A 181 -13.85 -4.40 10.12
C LYS A 181 -13.96 -5.40 8.97
N PHE A 182 -14.86 -6.38 9.04
CA PHE A 182 -15.01 -7.36 7.97
C PHE A 182 -16.43 -7.42 7.41
N THR A 183 -16.56 -7.58 6.09
CA THR A 183 -17.83 -7.82 5.43
C THR A 183 -17.72 -8.92 4.37
N HIS A 184 -18.65 -9.87 4.44
CA HIS A 184 -18.76 -10.92 3.43
C HIS A 184 -19.24 -10.34 2.11
N LEU A 185 -18.50 -10.64 1.04
CA LEU A 185 -18.94 -10.39 -0.32
C LEU A 185 -19.73 -11.61 -0.83
N PRO A 186 -21.01 -11.45 -1.18
CA PRO A 186 -21.79 -12.54 -1.73
C PRO A 186 -21.24 -12.96 -3.10
N ILE A 187 -21.25 -14.27 -3.36
CA ILE A 187 -20.94 -14.86 -4.67
C ILE A 187 -22.20 -15.50 -5.26
N GLY A 188 -22.43 -15.33 -6.56
CA GLY A 188 -23.56 -15.92 -7.28
C GLY A 188 -24.88 -15.13 -7.22
N LYS A 189 -25.97 -15.79 -7.63
CA LYS A 189 -27.21 -15.17 -8.17
C LYS A 189 -28.20 -14.61 -7.14
N TYR A 190 -27.77 -14.29 -5.92
CA TYR A 190 -28.69 -13.80 -4.88
C TYR A 190 -28.15 -12.54 -4.20
N PHE A 191 -28.16 -11.42 -4.92
CA PHE A 191 -28.45 -10.13 -4.30
C PHE A 191 -29.94 -10.14 -3.89
N ILE A 192 -30.29 -10.90 -2.84
CA ILE A 192 -31.52 -10.59 -2.11
C ILE A 192 -31.18 -9.33 -1.31
N SER A 193 -31.32 -8.18 -1.96
CA SER A 193 -31.43 -6.83 -1.39
C SER A 193 -31.00 -6.72 0.08
N ALA A 194 -29.73 -7.05 0.37
CA ALA A 194 -29.14 -6.75 1.65
C ALA A 194 -28.87 -5.25 1.57
N ARG A 195 -29.83 -4.50 2.09
CA ARG A 195 -29.77 -3.07 2.38
C ARG A 195 -28.32 -2.74 2.79
N ILE A 196 -27.53 -2.20 1.86
CA ILE A 196 -26.34 -1.44 2.18
C ILE A 196 -26.88 -0.16 2.82
N LEU A 197 -27.23 -0.28 4.10
CA LEU A 197 -27.66 0.84 4.91
C LEU A 197 -26.41 1.65 5.24
N ASN A 198 -26.37 2.85 4.65
CA ASN A 198 -25.78 4.07 5.19
C ASN A 198 -24.45 3.88 5.95
N ILE A 199 -23.34 4.03 5.22
CA ILE A 199 -22.16 4.72 5.74
C ILE A 199 -22.31 6.19 5.37
#